data_AF-A0A9D8G3V7-F1
#
_entry.id   AF-A0A9D8G3V7-F1
#
_cell.length_a   1.000
_cell.length_b   1.000
_cell.length_c   1.000
_cell.angle_alpha   90.00
_cell.angle_beta   90.00
_cell.angle_gamma   90.00
#
_symmetry.space_group_name_H-M   'P 1'
#
loop_
_entity.id
_entity.type
_entity.pdbx_description
1 polymer ?
#
loop_
_entity_poly.entity_id
_entity_poly.type
_entity_poly.pdbx_seq_one_letter_code
_entity_poly.pdbx_strand_id
1 'polypeptide(L)'
;MALQRDDRINYVNIGLMGITAVLAFFSPFETFLFAYAFLGPLHYLTEMSWLHDRQYFARGKYDFTVLLVIGVLLSTAAFANDFGYDWEIYTQFVELNLFDKLLVFALFSAILFALVKNVFVKIISCLLLFVFVSGWLSKENAVTNESSTTIFALTSLLPTLIHVYLFTGLFMLYGALKSRSKSGLWQMVAFILFPLMLVFFIPVDKEKSAPSDYGKRAYYANGNGFHNTNLSIMSHFKFIPQVSNNDYVNYVLKDPKYIPDSIKYAFVLDKLYTNKRFSVVGKDTMVNYRLNGPRYEDIEWIASSPVSKPEKSYLDSIFPLEKQKFIDAQAAPFLARKNEPFMVDNPESPYYMKPITIAQLIPSSHPAIFDWIYHSQIGIMLMRFIAFAYLYHYLNWFSKTEIIQWHKVPKVRFIAVIILYLAACGFYLYDYGLGLSVLFFLSFTHVLLEFPLNIVSIVGIGKEASVIFKHGFKPLKTDS
;
A
#
# COMPACT_ATOMS: atom_id res chain seq x y z
N MET A 1 31.59 36.24 -2.13
CA MET A 1 31.63 35.40 -3.36
C MET A 1 30.19 35.06 -3.70
N ALA A 2 29.64 35.58 -4.80
CA ALA A 2 28.25 35.28 -5.15
C ALA A 2 28.14 33.80 -5.55
N LEU A 3 27.35 33.02 -4.81
CA LEU A 3 27.05 31.63 -5.17
C LEU A 3 26.51 31.58 -6.61
N GLN A 4 27.04 30.66 -7.42
CA GLN A 4 26.47 30.36 -8.73
C GLN A 4 25.00 29.95 -8.55
N ARG A 5 24.16 30.25 -9.54
CA ARG A 5 22.70 30.12 -9.38
C ARG A 5 22.25 28.68 -9.06
N ASP A 6 22.96 27.68 -9.58
CA ASP A 6 22.72 26.26 -9.27
C ASP A 6 23.05 25.91 -7.82
N ASP A 7 24.11 26.50 -7.25
CA ASP A 7 24.42 26.32 -5.83
C ASP A 7 23.30 26.88 -4.95
N ARG A 8 22.69 28.01 -5.35
CA ARG A 8 21.55 28.58 -4.61
C ARG A 8 20.37 27.62 -4.58
N ILE A 9 20.04 26.98 -5.70
CA ILE A 9 18.95 25.98 -5.77
C ILE A 9 19.25 24.79 -4.86
N ASN A 10 20.49 24.32 -4.83
CA ASN A 10 20.88 23.19 -3.98
C ASN A 10 20.76 23.53 -2.48
N TYR A 11 21.18 24.72 -2.05
CA TYR A 11 21.00 25.17 -0.67
C TYR A 11 19.52 25.42 -0.30
N VAL A 12 18.73 25.97 -1.23
CA VAL A 12 17.27 26.08 -1.03
C VAL A 12 16.66 24.70 -0.80
N ASN A 13 17.06 23.70 -1.58
CA ASN A 13 16.59 22.33 -1.39
C ASN A 13 16.98 21.75 -0.03
N ILE A 14 18.19 22.01 0.47
CA ILE A 14 18.58 21.61 1.82
C ILE A 14 17.66 22.28 2.87
N GLY A 15 17.36 23.57 2.69
CA GLY A 15 16.39 24.28 3.55
C GLY A 15 14.99 23.68 3.50
N LEU A 16 14.51 23.33 2.30
CA LEU A 16 13.21 22.66 2.09
C LEU A 16 13.16 21.29 2.76
N MET A 17 14.27 20.51 2.75
CA MET A 17 14.37 19.27 3.52
C MET A 17 14.23 19.53 5.01
N GLY A 18 14.90 20.56 5.54
CA GLY A 18 14.79 20.95 6.95
C GLY A 18 13.35 21.30 7.36
N ILE A 19 12.67 22.13 6.56
CA ILE A 19 11.24 22.46 6.77
C ILE A 19 10.38 21.20 6.73
N THR A 20 10.62 20.33 5.74
CA THR A 20 9.89 19.07 5.58
C THR A 20 10.09 18.15 6.78
N ALA A 21 11.31 18.06 7.32
CA ALA A 21 11.60 17.27 8.52
C ALA A 21 10.89 17.83 9.76
N VAL A 22 10.80 19.15 9.91
CA VAL A 22 10.07 19.80 11.01
C VAL A 22 8.57 19.50 10.92
N LEU A 23 7.96 19.63 9.73
CA LEU A 23 6.54 19.33 9.54
C LEU A 23 6.24 17.85 9.77
N ALA A 24 7.07 16.96 9.23
CA ALA A 24 6.97 15.52 9.44
C ALA A 24 7.15 15.13 10.91
N PHE A 25 7.97 15.84 11.69
CA PHE A 25 8.14 15.62 13.12
C PHE A 25 6.86 15.92 13.91
N PHE A 26 6.26 17.09 13.67
CA PHE A 26 5.10 17.57 14.44
C PHE A 26 3.78 16.93 14.02
N SER A 27 3.55 16.75 12.72
CA SER A 27 2.27 16.29 12.19
C SER A 27 2.49 15.37 10.99
N PRO A 28 3.06 14.16 11.18
CA PRO A 28 3.45 13.29 10.08
C PRO A 28 2.27 12.89 9.19
N PHE A 29 1.12 12.57 9.77
CA PHE A 29 -0.07 12.16 9.02
C PHE A 29 -0.64 13.32 8.19
N GLU A 30 -0.89 14.46 8.81
CA GLU A 30 -1.43 15.65 8.15
C GLU A 30 -0.46 16.21 7.10
N THR A 31 0.85 16.18 7.37
CA THR A 31 1.87 16.60 6.41
C THR A 31 1.84 15.73 5.16
N PHE A 32 1.74 14.42 5.34
CA PHE A 32 1.61 13.47 4.24
C PHE A 32 0.31 13.69 3.46
N LEU A 33 -0.83 13.78 4.14
CA LEU A 33 -2.14 13.98 3.51
C LEU A 33 -2.19 15.31 2.74
N PHE A 34 -1.63 16.38 3.31
CA PHE A 34 -1.50 17.67 2.64
C PHE A 34 -0.63 17.57 1.39
N ALA A 35 0.55 16.97 1.51
CA ALA A 35 1.46 16.78 0.38
C ALA A 35 0.76 16.01 -0.74
N TYR A 36 0.10 14.91 -0.41
CA TYR A 36 -0.57 14.06 -1.40
C TYR A 36 -1.77 14.77 -2.04
N ALA A 37 -2.67 15.38 -1.26
CA ALA A 37 -3.90 15.97 -1.78
C ALA A 37 -3.69 17.30 -2.53
N PHE A 38 -2.74 18.14 -2.07
CA PHE A 38 -2.54 19.47 -2.64
C PHE A 38 -1.32 19.56 -3.55
N LEU A 39 -0.17 19.00 -3.18
CA LEU A 39 1.02 19.11 -4.03
C LEU A 39 1.06 18.00 -5.08
N GLY A 40 0.50 16.83 -4.78
CA GLY A 40 0.41 15.68 -5.67
C GLY A 40 -0.24 16.02 -7.02
N PRO A 41 -1.51 16.46 -7.08
CA PRO A 41 -2.18 16.69 -8.37
C PRO A 41 -1.47 17.73 -9.23
N LEU A 42 -0.94 18.80 -8.61
CA LEU A 42 -0.16 19.81 -9.31
C LEU A 42 1.14 19.22 -9.86
N HIS A 43 1.83 18.38 -9.08
CA HIS A 43 3.03 17.69 -9.52
C HIS A 43 2.72 16.76 -10.69
N TYR A 44 1.75 15.85 -10.58
CA TYR A 44 1.42 14.87 -11.61
C TYR A 44 1.09 15.54 -12.95
N LEU A 45 0.28 16.61 -12.92
CA LEU A 45 -0.13 17.35 -14.13
C LEU A 45 1.05 18.09 -14.79
N THR A 46 1.88 18.77 -13.98
CA THR A 46 3.04 19.51 -14.53
C THR A 46 4.13 18.57 -15.01
N GLU A 47 4.34 17.44 -14.33
CA GLU A 47 5.29 16.41 -14.69
C GLU A 47 4.92 15.67 -15.95
N MET A 48 3.68 15.18 -16.09
CA MET A 48 3.27 14.51 -17.33
C MET A 48 3.39 15.45 -18.53
N SER A 49 3.03 16.73 -18.38
CA SER A 49 3.26 17.73 -19.45
C SER A 49 4.75 17.84 -19.79
N TRP A 50 5.63 17.88 -18.79
CA TRP A 50 7.07 17.99 -18.97
C TRP A 50 7.70 16.74 -19.59
N LEU A 51 7.25 15.56 -19.19
CA LEU A 51 7.64 14.27 -19.74
C LEU A 51 7.21 14.16 -21.20
N HIS A 52 5.99 14.60 -21.53
CA HIS A 52 5.47 14.58 -22.89
C HIS A 52 6.37 15.38 -23.86
N ASP A 53 6.78 16.58 -23.45
CA ASP A 53 7.68 17.43 -24.24
C ASP A 53 9.07 16.77 -24.44
N ARG A 54 9.41 15.75 -23.65
CA ARG A 54 10.66 14.97 -23.72
C ARG A 54 10.47 13.54 -24.22
N GLN A 55 9.31 13.24 -24.83
CA GLN A 55 8.98 11.90 -25.32
C GLN A 55 9.13 10.82 -24.24
N TYR A 56 8.83 11.18 -22.99
CA TYR A 56 8.90 10.30 -21.82
C TYR A 56 10.26 9.62 -21.64
N PHE A 57 11.35 10.20 -22.18
CA PHE A 57 12.69 9.61 -22.20
C PHE A 57 12.78 8.24 -22.89
N ALA A 58 11.77 7.90 -23.69
CA ALA A 58 11.76 6.69 -24.50
C ALA A 58 12.42 6.91 -25.87
N ARG A 59 12.84 5.82 -26.51
CA ARG A 59 13.47 5.85 -27.84
C ARG A 59 12.45 5.93 -28.98
N GLY A 60 11.28 5.34 -28.82
CA GLY A 60 10.18 5.40 -29.78
C GLY A 60 9.13 6.43 -29.40
N LYS A 61 8.59 7.14 -30.40
CA LYS A 61 7.55 8.18 -30.23
C LYS A 61 6.31 7.69 -29.49
N TYR A 62 5.94 6.42 -29.66
CA TYR A 62 4.73 5.83 -29.08
C TYR A 62 5.03 4.81 -27.99
N ASP A 63 6.27 4.67 -27.52
CA ASP A 63 6.60 3.66 -26.50
C ASP A 63 5.84 3.90 -25.19
N PHE A 64 5.55 5.16 -24.87
CA PHE A 64 4.80 5.54 -23.67
C PHE A 64 3.34 5.03 -23.69
N THR A 65 2.77 4.69 -24.85
CA THR A 65 1.36 4.28 -24.93
C THR A 65 1.12 2.94 -24.23
N VAL A 66 2.12 2.05 -24.21
CA VAL A 66 2.03 0.79 -23.45
C VAL A 66 1.86 1.08 -21.96
N LEU A 67 2.66 2.00 -21.42
CA LEU A 67 2.61 2.40 -20.01
C LEU A 67 1.30 3.13 -19.69
N LEU A 68 0.82 3.97 -20.61
CA LEU A 68 -0.48 4.63 -20.49
C LEU A 68 -1.64 3.63 -20.47
N VAL A 69 -1.65 2.63 -21.36
CA VAL A 69 -2.69 1.58 -21.39
C VAL A 69 -2.68 0.78 -20.10
N ILE A 70 -1.52 0.44 -19.57
CA ILE A 70 -1.42 -0.22 -18.25
C ILE A 70 -2.00 0.67 -17.15
N GLY A 71 -1.67 1.97 -17.15
CA GLY A 71 -2.24 2.94 -16.22
C GLY A 71 -3.77 2.98 -16.29
N VAL A 72 -4.34 3.01 -17.50
CA VAL A 72 -5.80 2.95 -17.72
C VAL A 72 -6.37 1.64 -17.17
N LEU A 73 -5.80 0.48 -17.50
CA LEU A 73 -6.30 -0.82 -17.05
C LEU A 73 -6.32 -0.94 -15.52
N LEU A 74 -5.22 -0.59 -14.86
CA LEU A 74 -5.11 -0.63 -13.39
C LEU A 74 -6.08 0.34 -12.74
N SER A 75 -6.27 1.52 -13.34
CA SER A 75 -7.19 2.53 -12.81
C SER A 75 -8.65 2.15 -12.97
N THR A 76 -9.02 1.54 -14.10
CA THR A 76 -10.37 1.01 -14.30
C THR A 76 -10.69 -0.08 -13.27
N ALA A 77 -9.75 -0.98 -13.00
CA ALA A 77 -9.95 -2.03 -12.00
C ALA A 77 -10.05 -1.46 -10.57
N ALA A 78 -9.23 -0.46 -10.22
CA ALA A 78 -9.33 0.22 -8.93
C ALA A 78 -10.66 0.99 -8.79
N PHE A 79 -11.07 1.72 -9.82
CA PHE A 79 -12.33 2.45 -9.85
C PHE A 79 -13.55 1.52 -9.70
N ALA A 80 -13.50 0.35 -10.33
CA ALA A 80 -14.56 -0.64 -10.24
C ALA A 80 -14.82 -1.10 -8.80
N ASN A 81 -13.76 -1.32 -8.02
CA ASN A 81 -13.84 -1.67 -6.60
C ASN A 81 -14.44 -0.53 -5.76
N ASP A 82 -13.97 0.70 -6.00
CA ASP A 82 -14.28 1.83 -5.12
C ASP A 82 -15.73 2.31 -5.20
N PHE A 83 -16.40 2.09 -6.34
CA PHE A 83 -17.80 2.48 -6.53
C PHE A 83 -18.80 1.33 -6.28
N GLY A 84 -18.34 0.20 -5.73
CA GLY A 84 -19.20 -0.84 -5.15
C GLY A 84 -20.10 -1.56 -6.14
N TYR A 85 -19.75 -1.57 -7.43
CA TYR A 85 -20.41 -2.40 -8.41
C TYR A 85 -19.65 -3.74 -8.52
N ASP A 86 -20.36 -4.87 -8.56
CA ASP A 86 -19.79 -6.21 -8.82
C ASP A 86 -19.29 -6.32 -10.26
N TRP A 87 -18.26 -5.56 -10.60
CA TRP A 87 -17.63 -5.63 -11.90
C TRP A 87 -16.79 -6.90 -11.93
N GLU A 88 -17.17 -7.84 -12.80
CA GLU A 88 -16.36 -9.02 -13.11
C GLU A 88 -14.89 -8.67 -13.40
N ILE A 89 -14.63 -7.45 -13.90
CA ILE A 89 -13.29 -6.91 -14.14
C ILE A 89 -12.45 -6.91 -12.85
N TYR A 90 -12.96 -6.42 -11.72
CA TYR A 90 -12.17 -6.38 -10.49
C TYR A 90 -11.85 -7.80 -9.99
N THR A 91 -12.86 -8.67 -9.95
CA THR A 91 -12.70 -10.08 -9.57
C THR A 91 -11.66 -10.78 -10.44
N GLN A 92 -11.70 -10.57 -11.76
CA GLN A 92 -10.70 -11.11 -12.68
C GLN A 92 -9.29 -10.56 -12.42
N PHE A 93 -9.15 -9.27 -12.12
CA PHE A 93 -7.86 -8.67 -11.79
C PHE A 93 -7.25 -9.27 -10.52
N VAL A 94 -8.07 -9.48 -9.48
CA VAL A 94 -7.65 -10.10 -8.22
C VAL A 94 -7.30 -11.57 -8.46
N GLU A 95 -8.20 -12.34 -9.08
CA GLU A 95 -7.99 -13.76 -9.33
C GLU A 95 -6.76 -14.03 -10.19
N LEU A 96 -6.54 -13.25 -11.25
CA LEU A 96 -5.41 -13.45 -12.15
C LEU A 96 -4.14 -12.73 -11.69
N ASN A 97 -4.17 -12.06 -10.54
CA ASN A 97 -3.11 -11.19 -10.02
C ASN A 97 -2.59 -10.20 -11.07
N LEU A 98 -3.50 -9.51 -11.76
CA LEU A 98 -3.14 -8.58 -12.85
C LEU A 98 -2.52 -7.29 -12.33
N PHE A 99 -2.85 -6.84 -11.11
CA PHE A 99 -2.26 -5.65 -10.50
C PHE A 99 -0.73 -5.75 -10.44
N ASP A 100 -0.23 -6.80 -9.80
CA ASP A 100 1.21 -7.03 -9.64
C ASP A 100 1.89 -7.29 -10.98
N LYS A 101 1.29 -8.13 -11.83
CA LYS A 101 1.85 -8.50 -13.13
C LYS A 101 2.03 -7.29 -14.05
N LEU A 102 1.00 -6.46 -14.16
CA LEU A 102 1.05 -5.30 -15.05
C LEU A 102 2.03 -4.24 -14.52
N LEU A 103 2.10 -4.04 -13.20
CA LEU A 103 3.06 -3.11 -12.59
C LEU A 103 4.51 -3.55 -12.82
N VAL A 104 4.83 -4.82 -12.55
CA VAL A 104 6.18 -5.38 -12.77
C VAL A 104 6.53 -5.37 -14.26
N PHE A 105 5.57 -5.72 -15.12
CA PHE A 105 5.74 -5.64 -16.56
C PHE A 105 6.01 -4.20 -17.03
N ALA A 106 5.30 -3.20 -16.50
CA ALA A 106 5.52 -1.79 -16.82
C ALA A 106 6.95 -1.35 -16.46
N LEU A 107 7.45 -1.72 -15.28
CA LEU A 107 8.82 -1.39 -14.86
C LEU A 107 9.87 -2.00 -15.80
N PHE A 108 9.77 -3.29 -16.08
CA PHE A 108 10.78 -3.97 -16.89
C PHE A 108 10.69 -3.61 -18.38
N SER A 109 9.50 -3.38 -18.92
CA SER A 109 9.32 -2.91 -20.29
C SER A 109 9.86 -1.49 -20.48
N ALA A 110 9.83 -0.64 -19.44
CA ALA A 110 10.44 0.69 -19.47
C ALA A 110 11.95 0.66 -19.74
N ILE A 111 12.66 -0.43 -19.36
CA ILE A 111 14.08 -0.62 -19.72
C ILE A 111 14.24 -0.71 -21.24
N LEU A 112 13.37 -1.48 -21.89
CA LEU A 112 13.37 -1.62 -23.35
C LEU A 112 13.04 -0.29 -24.02
N PHE A 113 12.05 0.44 -23.50
CA PHE A 113 11.63 1.73 -24.05
C PHE A 113 12.71 2.81 -23.90
N ALA A 114 13.44 2.84 -22.79
CA ALA A 114 14.53 3.79 -22.56
C ALA A 114 15.77 3.51 -23.42
N LEU A 115 16.08 2.22 -23.68
CA LEU A 115 17.40 1.82 -24.20
C LEU A 115 17.37 1.30 -25.64
N VAL A 116 16.26 0.73 -26.10
CA VAL A 116 16.18 0.00 -27.38
C VAL A 116 15.46 0.82 -28.44
N LYS A 117 16.13 1.10 -29.56
CA LYS A 117 15.52 1.81 -30.71
C LYS A 117 14.69 0.89 -31.62
N ASN A 118 15.15 -0.36 -31.83
CA ASN A 118 14.52 -1.28 -32.78
C ASN A 118 13.16 -1.77 -32.26
N VAL A 119 12.09 -1.48 -33.02
CA VAL A 119 10.71 -1.83 -32.65
C VAL A 119 10.46 -3.33 -32.62
N PHE A 120 11.04 -4.08 -33.56
CA PHE A 120 10.86 -5.53 -33.61
C PHE A 120 11.46 -6.23 -32.40
N VAL A 121 12.68 -5.82 -31.99
CA VAL A 121 13.32 -6.31 -30.77
C VAL A 121 12.46 -5.97 -29.55
N LYS A 122 11.93 -4.74 -29.47
CA LYS A 122 11.05 -4.35 -28.37
C LYS A 122 9.81 -5.24 -28.28
N ILE A 123 9.13 -5.51 -29.40
CA ILE A 123 7.92 -6.33 -29.40
C ILE A 123 8.23 -7.75 -28.92
N ILE A 124 9.25 -8.41 -29.48
CA ILE A 124 9.62 -9.77 -29.08
C ILE A 124 10.03 -9.81 -27.60
N SER A 125 10.89 -8.88 -27.17
CA SER A 125 11.32 -8.82 -25.77
C SER A 125 10.16 -8.53 -24.83
N CYS A 126 9.20 -7.68 -25.20
CA CYS A 126 7.99 -7.47 -24.40
C CYS A 126 7.12 -8.73 -24.31
N LEU A 127 6.98 -9.49 -25.39
CA LEU A 127 6.22 -10.76 -25.35
C LEU A 127 6.89 -11.78 -24.43
N LEU A 128 8.21 -11.96 -24.54
CA LEU A 128 8.97 -12.84 -23.64
C LEU A 128 8.89 -12.39 -22.18
N LEU A 129 8.98 -11.07 -21.96
CA LEU A 129 8.85 -10.48 -20.64
C LEU A 129 7.45 -10.71 -20.04
N PHE A 130 6.40 -10.59 -20.85
CA PHE A 130 5.03 -10.85 -20.40
C PHE A 130 4.85 -12.31 -19.95
N VAL A 131 5.38 -13.26 -20.72
CA VAL A 131 5.36 -14.69 -20.35
C VAL A 131 6.13 -14.93 -19.06
N PHE A 132 7.33 -14.35 -18.93
CA PHE A 132 8.15 -14.47 -17.73
C PHE A 132 7.45 -13.92 -16.49
N VAL A 133 6.94 -12.69 -16.53
CA VAL A 133 6.26 -12.05 -15.40
C VAL A 133 4.97 -12.81 -15.04
N SER A 134 4.22 -13.28 -16.04
CA SER A 134 3.00 -14.06 -15.84
C SER A 134 3.25 -15.39 -15.12
N GLY A 135 4.35 -16.07 -15.46
CA GLY A 135 4.77 -17.29 -14.78
C GLY A 135 5.35 -17.03 -13.38
N TRP A 136 6.17 -15.98 -13.24
CA TRP A 136 6.78 -15.62 -11.96
C TRP A 136 5.73 -15.26 -10.88
N LEU A 137 4.70 -14.50 -11.28
CA LEU A 137 3.62 -14.06 -10.39
C LEU A 137 2.34 -14.89 -10.55
N SER A 138 2.46 -16.16 -10.93
CA SER A 138 1.33 -17.10 -11.04
C SER A 138 0.78 -17.50 -9.66
N LYS A 139 -0.45 -18.06 -9.64
CA LYS A 139 -1.06 -18.60 -8.41
C LYS A 139 -0.22 -19.71 -7.77
N GLU A 140 0.45 -20.53 -8.59
CA GLU A 140 1.31 -21.63 -8.13
C GLU A 140 2.47 -21.13 -7.26
N ASN A 141 2.96 -19.91 -7.53
CA ASN A 141 4.05 -19.29 -6.79
C ASN A 141 3.57 -18.39 -5.64
N ALA A 142 2.26 -18.28 -5.38
CA ALA A 142 1.71 -17.30 -4.44
C ALA A 142 2.31 -17.40 -3.03
N VAL A 143 2.43 -18.61 -2.48
CA VAL A 143 2.99 -18.84 -1.13
C VAL A 143 4.45 -18.39 -1.04
N THR A 144 5.25 -18.70 -2.06
CA THR A 144 6.65 -18.27 -2.14
C THR A 144 6.73 -16.75 -2.27
N ASN A 145 5.88 -16.18 -3.12
CA ASN A 145 5.87 -14.77 -3.46
C ASN A 145 5.43 -13.87 -2.31
N GLU A 146 4.50 -14.33 -1.48
CA GLU A 146 4.01 -13.59 -0.30
C GLU A 146 5.14 -13.26 0.69
N SER A 147 6.08 -14.19 0.87
CA SER A 147 7.24 -14.01 1.75
C SER A 147 8.40 -13.24 1.11
N SER A 148 8.33 -12.96 -0.19
CA SER A 148 9.44 -12.39 -0.96
C SER A 148 9.53 -10.88 -0.79
N THR A 149 10.61 -10.41 -0.17
CA THR A 149 10.90 -8.96 -0.05
C THR A 149 11.10 -8.30 -1.41
N THR A 150 11.61 -9.02 -2.42
CA THR A 150 11.74 -8.49 -3.78
C THR A 150 10.38 -8.21 -4.39
N ILE A 151 9.43 -9.14 -4.26
CA ILE A 151 8.09 -8.95 -4.83
C ILE A 151 7.35 -7.86 -4.08
N PHE A 152 7.41 -7.87 -2.74
CA PHE A 152 6.87 -6.79 -1.92
C PHE A 152 7.43 -5.42 -2.33
N ALA A 153 8.73 -5.31 -2.57
CA ALA A 153 9.35 -4.07 -3.03
C ALA A 153 8.82 -3.65 -4.41
N LEU A 154 8.67 -4.60 -5.35
CA LEU A 154 8.21 -4.33 -6.70
C LEU A 154 6.71 -4.02 -6.82
N THR A 155 5.88 -4.54 -5.92
CA THR A 155 4.42 -4.39 -6.01
C THR A 155 3.87 -3.34 -5.05
N SER A 156 4.41 -3.25 -3.83
CA SER A 156 3.95 -2.32 -2.80
C SER A 156 4.83 -1.07 -2.70
N LEU A 157 6.15 -1.23 -2.66
CA LEU A 157 7.06 -0.08 -2.47
C LEU A 157 7.33 0.68 -3.77
N LEU A 158 7.24 0.04 -4.94
CA LEU A 158 7.54 0.63 -6.24
C LEU A 158 6.74 1.91 -6.52
N PRO A 159 5.38 1.88 -6.53
CA PRO A 159 4.58 3.07 -6.79
C PRO A 159 4.53 4.04 -5.59
N THR A 160 5.06 3.63 -4.44
CA THR A 160 5.06 4.42 -3.21
C THR A 160 6.48 4.92 -2.92
N LEU A 161 7.16 4.36 -1.93
CA LEU A 161 8.44 4.84 -1.40
C LEU A 161 9.61 4.75 -2.38
N ILE A 162 9.66 3.75 -3.25
CA ILE A 162 10.73 3.65 -4.26
C ILE A 162 10.60 4.81 -5.25
N HIS A 163 9.40 5.08 -5.78
CA HIS A 163 9.20 6.22 -6.65
C HIS A 163 9.48 7.56 -5.93
N VAL A 164 8.79 7.83 -4.81
CA VAL A 164 8.89 9.16 -4.19
C VAL A 164 10.24 9.42 -3.50
N TYR A 165 10.92 8.40 -2.98
CA TYR A 165 12.17 8.59 -2.23
C TYR A 165 13.40 8.10 -3.01
N LEU A 166 13.41 6.84 -3.44
CA LEU A 166 14.60 6.25 -4.07
C LEU A 166 14.87 6.87 -5.45
N PHE A 167 13.87 6.90 -6.34
CA PHE A 167 14.01 7.49 -7.67
C PHE A 167 14.27 9.00 -7.61
N THR A 168 13.62 9.73 -6.69
CA THR A 168 13.99 11.13 -6.39
C THR A 168 15.46 11.28 -6.03
N GLY A 169 15.97 10.43 -5.13
CA GLY A 169 17.38 10.38 -4.75
C GLY A 169 18.31 10.13 -5.92
N LEU A 170 18.01 9.12 -6.75
CA LEU A 170 18.80 8.78 -7.94
C LEU A 170 18.77 9.91 -8.97
N PHE A 171 17.63 10.54 -9.21
CA PHE A 171 17.54 11.67 -10.13
C PHE A 171 18.36 12.89 -9.64
N MET A 172 18.29 13.21 -8.34
CA MET A 172 19.14 14.26 -7.74
C MET A 172 20.63 13.92 -7.85
N LEU A 173 21.01 12.69 -7.51
CA LEU A 173 22.38 12.22 -7.61
C LEU A 173 22.89 12.30 -9.06
N TYR A 174 22.10 11.84 -10.03
CA TYR A 174 22.44 11.95 -11.44
C TYR A 174 22.71 13.40 -11.84
N GLY A 175 21.84 14.34 -11.44
CA GLY A 175 22.01 15.77 -11.70
C GLY A 175 23.29 16.34 -11.07
N ALA A 176 23.59 16.00 -9.82
CA ALA A 176 24.78 16.45 -9.11
C ALA A 176 26.07 15.90 -9.73
N LEU A 177 26.07 14.62 -10.11
CA LEU A 177 27.20 14.01 -10.80
C LEU A 177 27.41 14.65 -12.16
N LYS A 178 26.37 14.72 -13.00
CA LYS A 178 26.44 15.27 -14.37
C LYS A 178 26.95 16.72 -14.40
N SER A 179 26.49 17.57 -13.48
CA SER A 179 26.91 18.96 -13.36
C SER A 179 28.24 19.16 -12.62
N ARG A 180 28.82 18.09 -12.06
CA ARG A 180 30.00 18.13 -11.18
C ARG A 180 29.81 19.11 -10.02
N SER A 181 28.60 19.12 -9.45
CA SER A 181 28.19 20.04 -8.39
C SER A 181 28.50 19.49 -7.00
N LYS A 182 29.41 20.17 -6.26
CA LYS A 182 29.71 19.83 -4.87
C LYS A 182 28.54 20.13 -3.92
N SER A 183 27.85 21.26 -4.15
CA SER A 183 26.66 21.63 -3.37
C SER A 183 25.52 20.62 -3.59
N GLY A 184 25.38 20.07 -4.80
CA GLY A 184 24.43 19.00 -5.10
C GLY A 184 24.77 17.69 -4.36
N LEU A 185 26.04 17.37 -4.17
CA LEU A 185 26.45 16.22 -3.34
C LEU A 185 26.12 16.45 -1.85
N TRP A 186 26.32 17.67 -1.33
CA TRP A 186 25.89 18.01 0.03
C TRP A 186 24.37 17.97 0.20
N GLN A 187 23.62 18.37 -0.82
CA GLN A 187 22.17 18.18 -0.85
C GLN A 187 21.81 16.69 -0.75
N MET A 188 22.53 15.80 -1.44
CA MET A 188 22.31 14.35 -1.32
C MET A 188 22.61 13.82 0.08
N VAL A 189 23.67 14.32 0.73
CA VAL A 189 23.98 13.99 2.12
C VAL A 189 22.84 14.42 3.04
N ALA A 190 22.33 15.64 2.90
CA ALA A 190 21.19 16.13 3.66
C ALA A 190 19.94 15.27 3.42
N PHE A 191 19.66 14.90 2.16
CA PHE A 191 18.51 14.06 1.79
C PHE A 191 18.50 12.72 2.52
N ILE A 192 19.66 12.13 2.79
CA ILE A 192 19.80 10.89 3.56
C ILE A 192 19.76 11.17 5.07
N LEU A 193 20.46 12.20 5.54
CA LEU A 193 20.62 12.44 6.98
C LEU A 193 19.34 12.92 7.66
N PHE A 194 18.55 13.80 7.04
CA PHE A 194 17.31 14.32 7.65
C PHE A 194 16.32 13.21 8.06
N PRO A 195 15.92 12.28 7.16
CA PRO A 195 15.02 11.20 7.54
C PRO A 195 15.65 10.24 8.56
N LEU A 196 16.96 9.95 8.48
CA LEU A 196 17.62 9.12 9.49
C LEU A 196 17.58 9.76 10.88
N MET A 197 17.86 11.07 10.97
CA MET A 197 17.75 11.83 12.22
C MET A 197 16.31 11.79 12.75
N LEU A 198 15.34 12.09 11.88
CA LEU A 198 13.92 12.14 12.20
C LEU A 198 13.37 10.81 12.75
N VAL A 199 13.83 9.70 12.20
CA VAL A 199 13.37 8.35 12.54
C VAL A 199 14.11 7.80 13.76
N PHE A 200 15.44 7.86 13.80
CA PHE A 200 16.23 7.11 14.77
C PHE A 200 16.73 7.94 15.96
N PHE A 201 16.82 9.25 15.83
CA PHE A 201 17.43 10.11 16.86
C PHE A 201 16.43 11.01 17.58
N ILE A 202 15.26 11.26 16.98
CA ILE A 202 14.23 12.10 17.59
C ILE A 202 13.18 11.22 18.28
N PRO A 203 12.90 11.40 19.59
CA PRO A 203 11.92 10.59 20.31
C PRO A 203 10.51 10.75 19.74
N VAL A 204 9.69 9.71 19.94
CA VAL A 204 8.28 9.71 19.55
C VAL A 204 7.43 10.11 20.75
N ASP A 205 6.67 11.18 20.59
CA ASP A 205 5.57 11.55 21.49
C ASP A 205 4.28 11.00 20.88
N LYS A 206 3.77 9.90 21.46
CA LYS A 206 2.66 9.14 20.89
C LYS A 206 1.36 9.95 20.82
N GLU A 207 1.13 10.84 21.78
CA GLU A 207 -0.11 11.63 21.80
C GLU A 207 -0.03 12.82 20.86
N LYS A 208 1.10 13.52 20.80
CA LYS A 208 1.25 14.69 19.92
C LYS A 208 1.43 14.34 18.46
N SER A 209 1.99 13.17 18.16
CA SER A 209 2.19 12.71 16.78
C SER A 209 1.02 11.89 16.22
N ALA A 210 0.02 11.57 17.06
CA ALA A 210 -1.20 10.91 16.60
C ALA A 210 -1.98 11.83 15.64
N PRO A 211 -2.63 11.27 14.61
CA PRO A 211 -3.44 12.06 13.71
C PRO A 211 -4.67 12.62 14.42
N SER A 212 -5.15 13.77 13.95
CA SER A 212 -6.49 14.26 14.25
C SER A 212 -7.57 13.25 13.81
N ASP A 213 -8.80 13.38 14.32
CA ASP A 213 -9.92 12.54 13.88
C ASP A 213 -10.18 12.65 12.37
N TYR A 214 -10.01 13.85 11.81
CA TYR A 214 -10.05 14.05 10.37
C TYR A 214 -8.89 13.31 9.68
N GLY A 215 -7.65 13.50 10.16
CA GLY A 215 -6.46 12.83 9.62
C GLY A 215 -6.61 11.31 9.63
N LYS A 216 -7.15 10.74 10.71
CA LYS A 216 -7.41 9.30 10.82
C LYS A 216 -8.43 8.81 9.80
N ARG A 217 -9.56 9.52 9.63
CA ARG A 217 -10.58 9.18 8.61
C ARG A 217 -10.04 9.33 7.19
N ALA A 218 -9.32 10.41 6.90
CA ALA A 218 -8.73 10.67 5.59
C ALA A 218 -7.64 9.64 5.24
N TYR A 219 -6.80 9.27 6.22
CA TYR A 219 -5.75 8.27 6.03
C TYR A 219 -6.30 6.85 5.84
N TYR A 220 -7.42 6.54 6.50
CA TYR A 220 -8.13 5.27 6.31
C TYR A 220 -8.97 5.23 5.03
N ALA A 221 -9.63 6.33 4.68
CA ALA A 221 -10.48 6.52 3.50
C ALA A 221 -11.41 5.33 3.20
N ASN A 222 -12.19 4.92 4.21
CA ASN A 222 -13.13 3.79 4.12
C ASN A 222 -12.50 2.46 3.67
N GLY A 223 -11.21 2.26 3.93
CA GLY A 223 -10.48 1.06 3.54
C GLY A 223 -9.73 1.17 2.21
N ASN A 224 -9.82 2.31 1.51
CA ASN A 224 -9.10 2.55 0.25
C ASN A 224 -7.88 3.47 0.43
N GLY A 225 -7.62 3.90 1.67
CA GLY A 225 -6.55 4.85 1.99
C GLY A 225 -5.19 4.23 2.30
N PHE A 226 -4.24 5.09 2.64
CA PHE A 226 -2.85 4.76 2.95
C PHE A 226 -2.66 3.97 4.24
N HIS A 227 -3.72 3.83 5.05
CA HIS A 227 -3.75 2.89 6.17
C HIS A 227 -3.27 1.50 5.76
N ASN A 228 -3.78 0.97 4.64
CA ASN A 228 -3.41 -0.36 4.17
C ASN A 228 -1.96 -0.42 3.67
N THR A 229 -1.43 0.67 3.13
CA THR A 229 -0.01 0.75 2.74
C THR A 229 0.89 0.59 3.95
N ASN A 230 0.62 1.33 5.03
CA ASN A 230 1.37 1.20 6.28
C ASN A 230 1.20 -0.19 6.90
N LEU A 231 -0.02 -0.70 6.93
CA LEU A 231 -0.30 -2.04 7.43
C LEU A 231 0.53 -3.09 6.67
N SER A 232 0.59 -2.98 5.34
CA SER A 232 1.36 -3.88 4.48
C SER A 232 2.86 -3.80 4.77
N ILE A 233 3.42 -2.58 4.88
CA ILE A 233 4.84 -2.38 5.26
C ILE A 233 5.14 -2.97 6.63
N MET A 234 4.34 -2.63 7.64
CA MET A 234 4.57 -3.07 9.01
C MET A 234 4.40 -4.59 9.17
N SER A 235 3.47 -5.19 8.43
CA SER A 235 3.25 -6.64 8.43
C SER A 235 4.40 -7.38 7.74
N HIS A 236 4.82 -6.92 6.56
CA HIS A 236 5.91 -7.55 5.80
C HIS A 236 7.22 -7.57 6.59
N PHE A 237 7.57 -6.46 7.26
CA PHE A 237 8.77 -6.37 8.09
C PHE A 237 8.59 -6.86 9.54
N LYS A 238 7.45 -7.50 9.87
CA LYS A 238 7.15 -8.06 11.19
C LYS A 238 7.25 -7.04 12.33
N PHE A 239 6.92 -5.78 12.05
CA PHE A 239 6.82 -4.73 13.05
C PHE A 239 5.54 -4.83 13.88
N ILE A 240 4.51 -5.52 13.35
CA ILE A 240 3.35 -5.97 14.10
C ILE A 240 3.66 -7.38 14.62
N PRO A 241 3.53 -7.63 15.94
CA PRO A 241 3.86 -8.93 16.51
C PRO A 241 2.95 -10.05 16.00
N GLN A 242 3.46 -11.28 16.11
CA GLN A 242 2.65 -12.48 15.93
C GLN A 242 1.55 -12.56 16.99
N VAL A 243 0.43 -13.12 16.60
CA VAL A 243 -0.72 -13.35 17.49
C VAL A 243 -0.33 -14.38 18.53
N SER A 244 -0.47 -14.06 19.81
CA SER A 244 -0.47 -15.06 20.88
C SER A 244 -1.85 -15.70 21.03
N ASN A 245 -1.94 -16.88 21.65
CA ASN A 245 -3.23 -17.49 21.98
C ASN A 245 -4.11 -16.54 22.83
N ASN A 246 -3.52 -15.69 23.67
CA ASN A 246 -4.27 -14.65 24.39
C ASN A 246 -4.84 -13.58 23.45
N ASP A 247 -4.06 -13.13 22.46
CA ASP A 247 -4.50 -12.15 21.47
C ASP A 247 -5.66 -12.69 20.63
N TYR A 248 -5.58 -13.96 20.21
CA TYR A 248 -6.68 -14.62 19.49
C TYR A 248 -7.98 -14.60 20.31
N VAL A 249 -7.90 -14.95 21.60
CA VAL A 249 -9.06 -14.90 22.50
C VAL A 249 -9.62 -13.48 22.60
N ASN A 250 -8.75 -12.48 22.74
CA ASN A 250 -9.17 -11.10 22.96
C ASN A 250 -9.73 -10.42 21.69
N TYR A 251 -9.13 -10.67 20.52
CA TYR A 251 -9.52 -10.03 19.27
C TYR A 251 -10.59 -10.79 18.49
N VAL A 252 -10.69 -12.11 18.63
CA VAL A 252 -11.63 -12.93 17.86
C VAL A 252 -12.74 -13.47 18.73
N LEU A 253 -12.41 -14.25 19.77
CA LEU A 253 -13.44 -14.95 20.56
C LEU A 253 -14.29 -13.99 21.41
N LYS A 254 -13.69 -12.92 21.93
CA LYS A 254 -14.40 -11.89 22.72
C LYS A 254 -15.05 -10.81 21.87
N ASP A 255 -14.71 -10.70 20.57
CA ASP A 255 -15.36 -9.73 19.71
C ASP A 255 -16.81 -10.18 19.42
N PRO A 256 -17.83 -9.38 19.82
CA PRO A 256 -19.23 -9.71 19.59
C PRO A 256 -19.61 -9.92 18.13
N LYS A 257 -18.81 -9.44 17.17
CA LYS A 257 -19.07 -9.54 15.72
C LYS A 257 -18.41 -10.74 15.04
N TYR A 258 -17.51 -11.45 15.72
CA TYR A 258 -16.61 -12.45 15.10
C TYR A 258 -16.94 -13.92 15.39
N ILE A 259 -18.08 -14.21 16.02
CA ILE A 259 -18.52 -15.58 16.30
C ILE A 259 -19.36 -16.08 15.12
N PRO A 260 -18.90 -17.07 14.32
CA PRO A 260 -19.68 -17.60 13.21
C PRO A 260 -21.00 -18.20 13.68
N ASP A 261 -22.06 -17.97 12.90
CA ASP A 261 -23.43 -18.39 13.20
C ASP A 261 -23.54 -19.90 13.46
N SER A 262 -22.88 -20.75 12.64
CA SER A 262 -22.88 -22.20 12.86
C SER A 262 -22.29 -22.63 14.20
N ILE A 263 -21.18 -22.03 14.63
CA ILE A 263 -20.51 -22.36 15.90
C ILE A 263 -21.36 -21.88 17.08
N LYS A 264 -21.94 -20.69 16.94
CA LYS A 264 -22.94 -20.13 17.86
C LYS A 264 -24.13 -21.08 18.05
N TYR A 265 -24.78 -21.51 16.96
CA TYR A 265 -25.96 -22.37 17.04
C TYR A 265 -25.62 -23.77 17.52
N ALA A 266 -24.50 -24.34 17.08
CA ALA A 266 -24.02 -25.63 17.55
C ALA A 266 -23.83 -25.64 19.07
N PHE A 267 -23.18 -24.63 19.65
CA PHE A 267 -23.01 -24.55 21.10
C PHE A 267 -24.34 -24.51 21.87
N VAL A 268 -25.30 -23.72 21.38
CA VAL A 268 -26.64 -23.64 21.98
C VAL A 268 -27.36 -24.99 21.86
N LEU A 269 -27.28 -25.65 20.71
CA LEU A 269 -27.87 -26.96 20.47
C LEU A 269 -27.24 -28.05 21.34
N ASP A 270 -25.92 -28.05 21.50
CA ASP A 270 -25.20 -28.98 22.36
C ASP A 270 -25.66 -28.87 23.81
N LYS A 271 -25.80 -27.62 24.28
CA LYS A 271 -26.31 -27.37 25.62
C LYS A 271 -27.76 -27.81 25.79
N LEU A 272 -28.59 -27.60 24.77
CA LEU A 272 -30.02 -27.89 24.84
C LEU A 272 -30.33 -29.38 24.66
N TYR A 273 -29.64 -30.09 23.78
CA TYR A 273 -30.06 -31.40 23.26
C TYR A 273 -29.02 -32.53 23.41
N THR A 274 -27.72 -32.25 23.39
CA THR A 274 -26.70 -33.32 23.45
C THR A 274 -26.69 -33.99 24.83
N ASN A 275 -26.70 -35.32 24.83
CA ASN A 275 -26.79 -36.18 26.03
C ASN A 275 -28.06 -35.98 26.89
N LYS A 276 -29.14 -35.45 26.32
CA LYS A 276 -30.42 -35.28 27.01
C LYS A 276 -31.50 -36.15 26.38
N ARG A 277 -32.16 -36.96 27.21
CA ARG A 277 -33.32 -37.78 26.81
C ARG A 277 -34.59 -36.97 27.00
N PHE A 278 -35.35 -36.77 25.94
CA PHE A 278 -36.63 -36.06 26.00
C PHE A 278 -37.76 -37.09 26.04
N SER A 279 -38.57 -36.99 27.09
CA SER A 279 -39.79 -37.79 27.19
C SER A 279 -40.88 -37.09 26.38
N VAL A 280 -41.08 -37.57 25.14
CA VAL A 280 -42.22 -37.16 24.32
C VAL A 280 -43.37 -38.11 24.64
N VAL A 281 -44.60 -37.60 24.72
CA VAL A 281 -45.78 -38.40 25.09
C VAL A 281 -45.83 -39.67 24.23
N GLY A 282 -45.54 -40.82 24.86
CA GLY A 282 -45.58 -42.15 24.25
C GLY A 282 -44.28 -42.68 23.58
N LYS A 283 -43.21 -41.90 23.41
CA LYS A 283 -41.91 -42.38 22.85
C LYS A 283 -40.70 -41.59 23.35
N ASP A 284 -39.61 -42.29 23.66
CA ASP A 284 -38.32 -41.66 23.95
C ASP A 284 -37.62 -41.24 22.65
N THR A 285 -37.12 -39.99 22.62
CA THR A 285 -36.44 -39.44 21.44
C THR A 285 -34.97 -39.14 21.75
N MET A 286 -34.09 -39.58 20.87
CA MET A 286 -32.69 -39.16 20.80
C MET A 286 -32.54 -38.17 19.65
N VAL A 287 -31.89 -37.04 19.93
CA VAL A 287 -31.63 -35.96 18.98
C VAL A 287 -30.13 -35.82 18.82
N ASN A 288 -29.66 -35.88 17.57
CA ASN A 288 -28.29 -35.63 17.17
C ASN A 288 -28.27 -34.58 16.06
N TYR A 289 -27.15 -33.88 15.88
CA TYR A 289 -26.97 -32.96 14.78
C TYR A 289 -25.55 -33.02 14.24
N ARG A 290 -25.36 -32.63 12.97
CA ARG A 290 -24.07 -32.55 12.29
C ARG A 290 -23.93 -31.20 11.58
N LEU A 291 -22.73 -30.64 11.59
CA LEU A 291 -22.40 -29.37 10.94
C LEU A 291 -21.80 -29.63 9.56
N ASN A 292 -22.45 -29.14 8.51
CA ASN A 292 -21.98 -29.27 7.12
C ASN A 292 -21.58 -27.92 6.49
N GLY A 293 -21.63 -26.82 7.25
CA GLY A 293 -21.31 -25.48 6.77
C GLY A 293 -21.49 -24.37 7.82
N PRO A 294 -21.22 -23.10 7.46
CA PRO A 294 -21.17 -21.97 8.39
C PRO A 294 -22.54 -21.34 8.71
N ARG A 295 -23.61 -21.68 8.00
CA ARG A 295 -24.94 -21.09 8.18
C ARG A 295 -25.86 -22.03 8.96
N TYR A 296 -26.94 -21.48 9.49
CA TYR A 296 -27.97 -22.26 10.20
C TYR A 296 -28.60 -23.35 9.32
N GLU A 297 -28.74 -23.09 8.02
CA GLU A 297 -29.27 -24.01 7.02
C GLU A 297 -28.39 -25.25 6.85
N ASP A 298 -27.09 -25.11 7.11
CA ASP A 298 -26.09 -26.17 6.92
C ASP A 298 -26.03 -27.15 8.13
N ILE A 299 -26.87 -26.97 9.15
CA ILE A 299 -27.02 -27.88 10.30
C ILE A 299 -27.97 -29.03 9.93
N GLU A 300 -27.43 -30.24 9.84
CA GLU A 300 -28.16 -31.48 9.64
C GLU A 300 -28.77 -31.96 10.98
N TRP A 301 -30.08 -32.18 11.00
CA TRP A 301 -30.86 -32.52 12.20
C TRP A 301 -31.37 -33.96 12.12
N ILE A 302 -31.01 -34.79 13.10
CA ILE A 302 -31.32 -36.21 13.12
C ILE A 302 -32.06 -36.53 14.42
N ALA A 303 -33.34 -36.85 14.34
CA ALA A 303 -34.15 -37.23 15.49
C ALA A 303 -34.75 -38.63 15.30
N SER A 304 -34.73 -39.47 16.34
CA SER A 304 -35.29 -40.83 16.29
C SER A 304 -36.83 -40.87 16.32
N SER A 305 -37.48 -39.71 16.43
CA SER A 305 -38.93 -39.49 16.45
C SER A 305 -39.20 -38.06 15.96
N PRO A 306 -40.44 -37.72 15.54
CA PRO A 306 -40.73 -36.48 14.81
C PRO A 306 -40.66 -35.24 15.71
N VAL A 307 -39.44 -34.78 15.98
CA VAL A 307 -39.12 -33.52 16.65
C VAL A 307 -38.57 -32.55 15.61
N SER A 308 -39.19 -31.38 15.49
CA SER A 308 -38.77 -30.34 14.55
C SER A 308 -37.42 -29.74 14.94
N LYS A 309 -36.65 -29.35 13.91
CA LYS A 309 -35.44 -28.53 14.09
C LYS A 309 -35.84 -27.18 14.74
N PRO A 310 -35.18 -26.74 15.83
CA PRO A 310 -35.54 -25.49 16.50
C PRO A 310 -35.36 -24.28 15.58
N GLU A 311 -36.32 -23.34 15.56
CA GLU A 311 -36.20 -22.16 14.70
C GLU A 311 -34.95 -21.31 15.01
N LYS A 312 -34.41 -20.65 13.97
CA LYS A 312 -33.26 -19.74 14.10
C LYS A 312 -33.50 -18.64 15.13
N SER A 313 -34.67 -18.01 15.07
CA SER A 313 -35.15 -16.97 16.00
C SER A 313 -35.10 -17.41 17.47
N TYR A 314 -35.45 -18.67 17.74
CA TYR A 314 -35.40 -19.25 19.07
C TYR A 314 -33.95 -19.42 19.54
N LEU A 315 -33.07 -20.00 18.72
CA LEU A 315 -31.65 -20.14 19.07
C LEU A 315 -30.95 -18.78 19.27
N ASP A 316 -31.32 -17.79 18.45
CA ASP A 316 -30.88 -16.41 18.57
C ASP A 316 -31.28 -15.76 19.90
N SER A 317 -32.45 -16.10 20.45
CA SER A 317 -32.90 -15.61 21.76
C SER A 317 -32.13 -16.22 22.93
N ILE A 318 -31.61 -17.45 22.77
CA ILE A 318 -30.91 -18.18 23.84
C ILE A 318 -29.42 -17.83 23.88
N PHE A 319 -28.77 -17.65 22.72
CA PHE A 319 -27.33 -17.43 22.68
C PHE A 319 -26.83 -16.27 23.55
N PRO A 320 -27.50 -15.09 23.64
CA PRO A 320 -27.08 -14.01 24.53
C PRO A 320 -26.93 -14.44 26.00
N LEU A 321 -27.76 -15.38 26.49
CA LEU A 321 -27.70 -15.89 27.86
C LEU A 321 -26.52 -16.85 28.09
N GLU A 322 -26.03 -17.46 27.01
CA GLU A 322 -25.01 -18.52 27.03
C GLU A 322 -23.66 -18.05 26.47
N LYS A 323 -23.62 -16.85 25.91
CA LYS A 323 -22.47 -16.30 25.20
C LYS A 323 -21.20 -16.30 26.04
N GLN A 324 -21.27 -15.92 27.32
CA GLN A 324 -20.07 -15.91 28.17
C GLN A 324 -19.52 -17.32 28.37
N LYS A 325 -20.39 -18.31 28.60
CA LYS A 325 -19.99 -19.72 28.78
C LYS A 325 -19.42 -20.30 27.50
N PHE A 326 -19.96 -19.91 26.34
CA PHE A 326 -19.39 -20.26 25.04
C PHE A 326 -17.96 -19.74 24.91
N ILE A 327 -17.76 -18.44 25.16
CA ILE A 327 -16.45 -17.80 25.07
C ILE A 327 -15.47 -18.47 26.03
N ASP A 328 -15.87 -18.71 27.28
CA ASP A 328 -15.01 -19.33 28.29
C ASP A 328 -14.60 -20.76 27.87
N ALA A 329 -15.54 -21.57 27.35
CA ALA A 329 -15.26 -22.93 26.90
C ALA A 329 -14.33 -22.96 25.68
N GLN A 330 -14.55 -22.07 24.70
CA GLN A 330 -13.70 -21.97 23.51
C GLN A 330 -12.33 -21.38 23.82
N ALA A 331 -12.25 -20.43 24.75
CA ALA A 331 -11.00 -19.77 25.13
C ALA A 331 -10.11 -20.64 26.01
N ALA A 332 -10.66 -21.57 26.80
CA ALA A 332 -9.92 -22.42 27.73
C ALA A 332 -8.65 -23.09 27.13
N PRO A 333 -8.70 -23.78 25.97
CA PRO A 333 -7.50 -24.40 25.37
C PRO A 333 -6.43 -23.39 24.94
N PHE A 334 -6.84 -22.19 24.53
CA PHE A 334 -5.92 -21.12 24.14
C PHE A 334 -5.31 -20.44 25.37
N LEU A 335 -6.11 -20.18 26.40
CA LEU A 335 -5.66 -19.54 27.64
C LEU A 335 -4.72 -20.43 28.45
N ALA A 336 -4.85 -21.76 28.35
CA ALA A 336 -3.88 -22.71 28.92
C ALA A 336 -2.46 -22.51 28.35
N ARG A 337 -2.36 -22.04 27.10
CA ARG A 337 -1.11 -21.77 26.36
C ARG A 337 -1.01 -20.30 25.95
N LYS A 338 -1.47 -19.39 26.82
CA LYS A 338 -1.72 -17.98 26.49
C LYS A 338 -0.55 -17.22 25.86
N ASN A 339 0.68 -17.57 26.22
CA ASN A 339 1.90 -16.89 25.76
C ASN A 339 2.52 -17.56 24.51
N GLU A 340 1.99 -18.72 24.09
CA GLU A 340 2.45 -19.38 22.87
C GLU A 340 1.84 -18.71 21.64
N PRO A 341 2.55 -18.71 20.50
CA PRO A 341 1.99 -18.23 19.24
C PRO A 341 0.74 -19.01 18.86
N PHE A 342 -0.27 -18.29 18.39
CA PHE A 342 -1.45 -18.89 17.77
C PHE A 342 -1.06 -19.53 16.44
N MET A 343 -1.45 -20.79 16.25
CA MET A 343 -1.23 -21.55 15.02
C MET A 343 -2.55 -21.74 14.29
N VAL A 344 -2.54 -21.54 12.97
CA VAL A 344 -3.73 -21.74 12.14
C VAL A 344 -4.00 -23.23 11.96
N ASP A 345 -5.17 -23.69 12.42
CA ASP A 345 -5.56 -25.11 12.40
C ASP A 345 -6.49 -25.47 11.21
N ASN A 346 -6.47 -24.66 10.15
CA ASN A 346 -7.21 -24.94 8.91
C ASN A 346 -6.27 -25.51 7.84
N PRO A 347 -6.39 -26.79 7.45
CA PRO A 347 -5.54 -27.42 6.42
C PRO A 347 -5.61 -26.76 5.03
N GLU A 348 -6.71 -26.08 4.71
CA GLU A 348 -6.88 -25.36 3.43
C GLU A 348 -6.19 -23.99 3.43
N SER A 349 -5.78 -23.50 4.61
CA SER A 349 -5.09 -22.21 4.71
C SER A 349 -3.64 -22.33 4.26
N PRO A 350 -3.10 -21.35 3.50
CA PRO A 350 -1.66 -21.29 3.22
C PRO A 350 -0.80 -21.17 4.50
N TYR A 351 -1.43 -20.80 5.62
CA TYR A 351 -0.82 -20.68 6.93
C TYR A 351 -1.05 -21.88 7.84
N TYR A 352 -1.56 -23.02 7.35
CA TYR A 352 -1.77 -24.21 8.18
C TYR A 352 -0.51 -24.56 9.00
N MET A 353 -0.69 -24.71 10.32
CA MET A 353 0.35 -24.96 11.31
C MET A 353 1.48 -23.92 11.33
N LYS A 354 1.20 -22.68 10.88
CA LYS A 354 2.12 -21.54 10.94
C LYS A 354 1.54 -20.43 11.81
N PRO A 355 2.42 -19.63 12.46
CA PRO A 355 1.99 -18.44 13.16
C PRO A 355 1.60 -17.34 12.18
N ILE A 356 0.65 -16.51 12.59
CA ILE A 356 0.18 -15.34 11.82
C ILE A 356 0.33 -14.05 12.62
N THR A 357 0.37 -12.92 11.92
CA THR A 357 0.38 -11.58 12.51
C THR A 357 -1.04 -11.12 12.83
N ILE A 358 -1.17 -10.12 13.71
CA ILE A 358 -2.47 -9.50 14.03
C ILE A 358 -3.15 -8.99 12.74
N ALA A 359 -2.38 -8.40 11.83
CA ALA A 359 -2.87 -7.90 10.54
C ALA A 359 -3.46 -8.98 9.61
N GLN A 360 -3.04 -10.23 9.78
CA GLN A 360 -3.59 -11.38 9.04
C GLN A 360 -4.82 -11.98 9.74
N LEU A 361 -4.96 -11.77 11.06
CA LEU A 361 -6.06 -12.34 11.85
C LEU A 361 -7.33 -11.49 11.81
N ILE A 362 -7.18 -10.16 11.89
CA ILE A 362 -8.29 -9.21 12.01
C ILE A 362 -8.30 -8.22 10.85
N PRO A 363 -9.46 -7.66 10.48
CA PRO A 363 -9.58 -6.80 9.32
C PRO A 363 -8.86 -5.47 9.59
N SER A 364 -8.38 -4.82 8.53
CA SER A 364 -7.66 -3.55 8.66
C SER A 364 -8.50 -2.46 9.35
N SER A 365 -9.83 -2.54 9.27
CA SER A 365 -10.79 -1.67 9.95
C SER A 365 -10.83 -1.83 11.48
N HIS A 366 -10.22 -2.86 12.04
CA HIS A 366 -10.33 -3.17 13.45
C HIS A 366 -9.54 -2.17 14.32
N PRO A 367 -10.08 -1.66 15.44
CA PRO A 367 -9.42 -0.65 16.28
C PRO A 367 -8.01 -1.01 16.76
N ALA A 368 -7.75 -2.28 17.05
CA ALA A 368 -6.41 -2.74 17.43
C ALA A 368 -5.35 -2.50 16.33
N ILE A 369 -5.73 -2.60 15.04
CA ILE A 369 -4.82 -2.26 13.92
C ILE A 369 -4.55 -0.76 13.90
N PHE A 370 -5.57 0.04 14.19
CA PHE A 370 -5.46 1.50 14.22
C PHE A 370 -4.43 1.94 15.26
N ASP A 371 -4.39 1.30 16.43
CA ASP A 371 -3.42 1.64 17.47
C ASP A 371 -1.98 1.31 17.05
N TRP A 372 -1.76 0.22 16.32
CA TRP A 372 -0.44 -0.08 15.77
C TRP A 372 0.03 0.97 14.77
N ILE A 373 -0.84 1.46 13.90
CA ILE A 373 -0.45 2.42 12.86
C ILE A 373 -0.33 3.84 13.41
N TYR A 374 -1.29 4.27 14.23
CA TYR A 374 -1.44 5.67 14.65
C TYR A 374 -0.79 6.00 15.99
N HIS A 375 -0.64 5.01 16.89
CA HIS A 375 -0.20 5.25 18.27
C HIS A 375 1.08 4.48 18.66
N SER A 376 1.54 3.54 17.83
CA SER A 376 2.80 2.82 18.12
C SER A 376 4.02 3.67 17.76
N GLN A 377 5.12 3.43 18.48
CA GLN A 377 6.40 4.10 18.21
C GLN A 377 6.88 3.85 16.78
N ILE A 378 6.79 2.59 16.32
CA ILE A 378 7.23 2.20 14.97
C ILE A 378 6.31 2.80 13.90
N GLY A 379 5.00 2.83 14.12
CA GLY A 379 4.03 3.43 13.20
C GLY A 379 4.29 4.92 12.98
N ILE A 380 4.56 5.66 14.07
CA ILE A 380 4.89 7.09 13.99
C ILE A 380 6.26 7.32 13.34
N MET A 381 7.28 6.50 13.66
CA MET A 381 8.59 6.55 13.00
C MET A 381 8.47 6.34 11.49
N LEU A 382 7.69 5.34 11.06
CA LEU A 382 7.41 5.07 9.66
C LEU A 382 6.71 6.27 9.01
N MET A 383 5.72 6.84 9.69
CA MET A 383 4.98 7.97 9.14
C MET A 383 5.76 9.26 9.04
N ARG A 384 6.68 9.52 9.98
CA ARG A 384 7.67 10.60 9.86
C ARG A 384 8.50 10.46 8.57
N PHE A 385 8.97 9.26 8.29
CA PHE A 385 9.73 8.99 7.06
C PHE A 385 8.88 9.18 5.80
N ILE A 386 7.67 8.61 5.77
CA ILE A 386 6.75 8.71 4.63
C ILE A 386 6.38 10.17 4.36
N ALA A 387 6.01 10.92 5.40
CA ALA A 387 5.68 12.34 5.29
C ALA A 387 6.84 13.16 4.73
N PHE A 388 8.06 12.90 5.22
CA PHE A 388 9.26 13.55 4.70
C PHE A 388 9.46 13.24 3.21
N ALA A 389 9.38 11.96 2.85
CA ALA A 389 9.60 11.50 1.49
C ALA A 389 8.62 12.14 0.49
N TYR A 390 7.32 12.09 0.79
CA TYR A 390 6.29 12.63 -0.10
C TYR A 390 6.34 14.15 -0.22
N LEU A 391 6.43 14.88 0.90
CA LEU A 391 6.46 16.34 0.85
C LEU A 391 7.71 16.83 0.13
N TYR A 392 8.89 16.29 0.45
CA TYR A 392 10.12 16.74 -0.20
C TYR A 392 10.17 16.33 -1.68
N HIS A 393 9.65 15.16 -2.06
CA HIS A 393 9.54 14.77 -3.47
C HIS A 393 8.84 15.83 -4.31
N TYR A 394 7.67 16.31 -3.86
CA TYR A 394 6.94 17.37 -4.57
C TYR A 394 7.65 18.74 -4.51
N LEU A 395 8.20 19.13 -3.35
CA LEU A 395 8.94 20.39 -3.24
C LEU A 395 10.21 20.41 -4.12
N ASN A 396 10.92 19.29 -4.21
CA ASN A 396 12.08 19.11 -5.08
C ASN A 396 11.71 19.30 -6.54
N TRP A 397 10.54 18.81 -6.97
CA TRP A 397 10.03 19.05 -8.32
C TRP A 397 9.85 20.55 -8.58
N PHE A 398 9.16 21.28 -7.69
CA PHE A 398 8.88 22.69 -7.92
C PHE A 398 10.10 23.61 -7.76
N SER A 399 11.11 23.21 -6.98
CA SER A 399 12.35 24.00 -6.78
C SER A 399 13.25 24.05 -8.03
N LYS A 400 13.16 23.06 -8.93
CA LYS A 400 14.06 22.89 -10.09
C LYS A 400 13.56 23.65 -11.32
N THR A 401 13.33 24.94 -11.17
CA THR A 401 12.72 25.78 -12.22
C THR A 401 13.51 25.85 -13.51
N GLU A 402 14.83 25.64 -13.51
CA GLU A 402 15.67 25.70 -14.73
C GLU A 402 15.69 24.40 -15.54
N ILE A 403 15.60 23.25 -14.86
CA ILE A 403 15.60 21.92 -15.50
C ILE A 403 14.18 21.56 -15.95
N ILE A 404 13.21 21.84 -15.07
CA ILE A 404 11.83 21.43 -15.27
C ILE A 404 11.06 22.51 -16.03
N GLN A 405 11.28 23.79 -15.73
CA GLN A 405 10.65 24.89 -16.46
C GLN A 405 9.13 24.75 -16.56
N TRP A 406 8.49 24.24 -15.49
CA TRP A 406 7.03 24.00 -15.45
C TRP A 406 6.21 25.28 -15.74
N HIS A 407 6.80 26.45 -15.50
CA HIS A 407 6.21 27.77 -15.81
C HIS A 407 6.40 28.22 -17.28
N LYS A 408 7.14 27.49 -18.12
CA LYS A 408 7.36 27.80 -19.54
C LYS A 408 6.46 27.00 -20.50
N VAL A 409 5.49 26.26 -19.98
CA VAL A 409 4.50 25.54 -20.80
C VAL A 409 3.53 26.51 -21.48
N PRO A 410 2.96 26.14 -22.66
CA PRO A 410 2.01 26.99 -23.36
C PRO A 410 0.84 27.41 -22.47
N LYS A 411 0.42 28.69 -22.55
CA LYS A 411 -0.60 29.29 -21.66
C LYS A 411 -1.90 28.46 -21.60
N VAL A 412 -2.37 27.96 -22.74
CA VAL A 412 -3.59 27.12 -22.80
C VAL A 412 -3.43 25.85 -21.97
N ARG A 413 -2.28 25.17 -22.11
CA ARG A 413 -1.97 23.97 -21.33
C ARG A 413 -1.83 24.28 -19.85
N PHE A 414 -1.20 25.40 -19.51
CA PHE A 414 -1.06 25.84 -18.12
C PHE A 414 -2.41 26.12 -17.47
N ILE A 415 -3.32 26.81 -18.18
CA ILE A 415 -4.69 27.05 -17.70
C ILE A 415 -5.42 25.73 -17.47
N ALA A 416 -5.31 24.77 -18.39
CA ALA A 416 -5.91 23.44 -18.22
C ALA A 416 -5.36 22.71 -16.98
N VAL A 417 -4.03 22.78 -16.76
CA VAL A 417 -3.40 22.22 -15.54
C VAL A 417 -3.97 22.86 -14.28
N ILE A 418 -4.12 24.19 -14.24
CA ILE A 418 -4.68 24.88 -13.06
C ILE A 418 -6.15 24.52 -12.84
N ILE A 419 -6.97 24.42 -13.89
CA ILE A 419 -8.38 24.01 -13.76
C ILE A 419 -8.47 22.59 -13.21
N LEU A 420 -7.73 21.65 -13.78
CA LEU A 420 -7.70 20.25 -13.33
C LEU A 420 -7.17 20.14 -11.89
N TYR A 421 -6.17 20.95 -11.55
CA TYR A 421 -5.62 21.04 -10.20
C TYR A 421 -6.66 21.53 -9.17
N LEU A 422 -7.40 22.59 -9.48
CA LEU A 422 -8.44 23.10 -8.60
C LEU A 422 -9.61 22.11 -8.46
N ALA A 423 -9.98 21.42 -9.53
CA ALA A 423 -10.97 20.35 -9.49
C ALA A 423 -10.50 19.17 -8.61
N ALA A 424 -9.24 18.75 -8.76
CA ALA A 424 -8.60 17.73 -7.93
C ALA A 424 -8.62 18.10 -6.44
N CYS A 425 -8.27 19.35 -6.10
CA CYS A 425 -8.36 19.84 -4.72
C CYS A 425 -9.82 19.82 -4.22
N GLY A 426 -10.78 20.18 -5.08
CA GLY A 426 -12.21 20.13 -4.78
C GLY A 426 -12.69 18.73 -4.36
N PHE A 427 -12.24 17.68 -5.05
CA PHE A 427 -12.57 16.30 -4.67
C PHE A 427 -12.02 15.93 -3.29
N TYR A 428 -10.74 16.22 -2.99
CA TYR A 428 -10.16 15.93 -1.68
C TYR A 428 -10.79 16.75 -0.55
N LEU A 429 -11.20 17.99 -0.83
CA LEU A 429 -11.91 18.83 0.14
C LEU A 429 -13.32 18.31 0.45
N TYR A 430 -13.99 17.71 -0.54
CA TYR A 430 -15.30 17.10 -0.36
C TYR A 430 -15.23 15.78 0.40
N ASP A 431 -14.42 14.83 -0.10
CA ASP A 431 -14.15 13.56 0.54
C ASP A 431 -12.78 13.02 0.11
N TYR A 432 -11.95 12.69 1.09
CA TYR A 432 -10.57 12.28 0.80
C TYR A 432 -10.52 10.95 0.02
N GLY A 433 -11.41 10.00 0.33
CA GLY A 433 -11.49 8.73 -0.37
C GLY A 433 -11.93 8.91 -1.82
N LEU A 434 -12.94 9.75 -2.07
CA LEU A 434 -13.33 10.11 -3.42
C LEU A 434 -12.18 10.76 -4.19
N GLY A 435 -11.43 11.67 -3.57
CA GLY A 435 -10.24 12.26 -4.15
C GLY A 435 -9.19 11.22 -4.55
N LEU A 436 -8.95 10.22 -3.70
CA LEU A 436 -8.08 9.09 -4.03
C LEU A 436 -8.58 8.31 -5.24
N SER A 437 -9.85 7.90 -5.26
CA SER A 437 -10.41 7.10 -6.34
C SER A 437 -10.40 7.85 -7.69
N VAL A 438 -10.80 9.11 -7.70
CA VAL A 438 -10.87 9.93 -8.93
C VAL A 438 -9.48 10.23 -9.47
N LEU A 439 -8.51 10.52 -8.60
CA LEU A 439 -7.16 10.87 -9.02
C LEU A 439 -6.22 9.69 -9.10
N PHE A 440 -6.65 8.47 -8.74
CA PHE A 440 -5.82 7.28 -8.84
C PHE A 440 -5.23 7.12 -10.25
N PHE A 441 -6.02 7.40 -11.30
CA PHE A 441 -5.51 7.41 -12.67
C PHE A 441 -4.33 8.37 -12.87
N LEU A 442 -4.49 9.60 -12.40
CA LEU A 442 -3.45 10.63 -12.51
C LEU A 442 -2.22 10.27 -11.66
N SER A 443 -2.43 9.86 -10.41
CA SER A 443 -1.38 9.53 -9.45
C SER A 443 -0.66 8.22 -9.78
N PHE A 444 -1.29 7.27 -10.46
CA PHE A 444 -0.62 6.02 -10.80
C PHE A 444 0.04 6.11 -12.18
N THR A 445 -0.64 6.73 -13.15
CA THR A 445 -0.14 6.82 -14.53
C THR A 445 1.12 7.68 -14.64
N HIS A 446 1.26 8.77 -13.87
CA HIS A 446 2.49 9.57 -13.91
C HIS A 446 3.72 8.75 -13.47
N VAL A 447 3.59 7.92 -12.43
CA VAL A 447 4.64 7.02 -11.97
C VAL A 447 5.09 6.08 -13.09
N LEU A 448 4.13 5.42 -13.76
CA LEU A 448 4.44 4.51 -14.86
C LEU A 448 5.16 5.25 -16.00
N LEU A 449 4.65 6.42 -16.38
CA LEU A 449 5.21 7.24 -17.46
C LEU A 449 6.61 7.80 -17.13
N GLU A 450 6.96 7.89 -15.85
CA GLU A 450 8.28 8.30 -15.39
C GLU A 450 9.32 7.16 -15.43
N PHE A 451 8.91 5.88 -15.48
CA PHE A 451 9.87 4.75 -15.44
C PHE A 451 11.02 4.83 -16.46
N PRO A 452 10.82 5.22 -17.73
CA PRO A 452 11.94 5.33 -18.65
C PRO A 452 12.94 6.44 -18.24
N LEU A 453 12.47 7.54 -17.64
CA LEU A 453 13.36 8.56 -17.05
C LEU A 453 14.18 7.98 -15.89
N ASN A 454 13.57 7.17 -15.03
CA ASN A 454 14.25 6.51 -13.92
C ASN A 454 15.37 5.58 -14.44
N ILE A 455 15.10 4.80 -15.49
CA ILE A 455 16.13 3.97 -16.14
C ILE A 455 17.26 4.82 -16.74
N VAL A 456 16.92 5.88 -17.47
CA VAL A 456 17.93 6.79 -18.06
C VAL A 456 18.80 7.42 -16.98
N SER A 457 18.23 7.78 -15.84
CA SER A 457 18.96 8.38 -14.71
C SER A 457 19.93 7.38 -14.07
N ILE A 458 19.50 6.14 -13.85
CA ILE A 458 20.36 5.06 -13.33
C ILE A 458 21.54 4.79 -14.27
N VAL A 459 21.27 4.63 -15.57
CA VAL A 459 22.32 4.43 -16.57
C VAL A 459 23.24 5.66 -16.65
N GLY A 460 22.67 6.86 -16.51
CA GLY A 460 23.41 8.12 -16.44
C GLY A 460 24.39 8.18 -15.28
N ILE A 461 23.97 7.79 -14.07
CA ILE A 461 24.86 7.71 -12.90
C ILE A 461 26.07 6.84 -13.19
N GLY A 462 25.87 5.63 -13.74
CA GLY A 462 26.96 4.70 -14.05
C GLY A 462 27.97 5.30 -15.05
N LYS A 463 27.48 6.00 -16.07
CA LYS A 463 28.32 6.71 -17.05
C LYS A 463 29.12 7.83 -16.39
N GLU A 464 28.47 8.68 -15.62
CA GLU A 464 29.14 9.81 -14.96
C GLU A 464 30.15 9.34 -13.91
N ALA A 465 29.82 8.31 -13.13
CA ALA A 465 30.73 7.70 -12.16
C ALA A 465 32.00 7.16 -12.83
N SER A 466 31.86 6.48 -13.99
CA SER A 466 33.00 5.99 -14.78
C SER A 466 33.90 7.14 -15.28
N VAL A 467 33.30 8.24 -15.76
CA VAL A 467 34.05 9.42 -16.19
C VAL A 467 34.77 10.09 -15.01
N ILE A 468 34.08 10.27 -13.88
CA ILE A 468 34.66 10.85 -12.65
C ILE A 468 35.81 9.99 -12.14
N PHE A 469 35.67 8.66 -12.16
CA PHE A 469 36.74 7.75 -11.73
C PHE A 469 38.00 7.94 -12.59
N LYS A 470 37.85 8.15 -13.89
CA LYS A 470 38.99 8.34 -14.81
C LYS A 470 39.58 9.75 -14.77
N HIS A 471 38.77 10.79 -14.58
CA HIS A 471 39.17 12.18 -14.85
C HIS A 471 39.02 13.12 -13.64
N GLY A 472 38.56 12.59 -12.51
CA GLY A 472 38.28 13.33 -11.29
C GLY A 472 36.98 14.14 -11.35
N PHE A 473 36.59 14.70 -10.20
CA PHE A 473 35.41 15.55 -10.07
C PHE A 473 35.71 17.00 -10.47
N LYS A 474 36.13 17.18 -11.73
CA LYS A 474 36.41 18.50 -12.31
C LYS A 474 35.27 18.89 -13.25
N PRO A 475 34.90 20.19 -13.32
CA PRO A 475 33.94 20.66 -14.31
C PRO A 475 34.39 20.23 -15.70
N LEU A 476 33.49 19.61 -16.47
CA LEU A 476 33.78 19.32 -17.87
C LEU A 476 33.97 20.67 -18.58
N LYS A 477 35.06 20.84 -19.34
CA LYS A 477 35.16 21.97 -20.26
C LYS A 477 33.97 21.84 -21.20
N THR A 478 33.03 22.77 -21.13
CA THR A 478 31.98 22.90 -22.12
C THR A 478 32.67 23.25 -23.43
N ASP A 479 32.68 22.33 -24.38
CA ASP A 479 32.95 22.70 -25.78
C ASP A 479 31.85 23.69 -26.15
N SER A 480 32.27 24.93 -26.36
CA SER A 480 31.46 26.11 -26.69
C SER A 480 30.66 25.92 -27.97
#